data_AF-A0A3D1KHS5-F1
#
_entry.id   AF-A0A3D1KHS5-F1
#
_cell.length_a   1.000
_cell.length_b   1.000
_cell.length_c   1.000
_cell.angle_alpha   90.00
_cell.angle_beta   90.00
_cell.angle_gamma   90.00
#
_symmetry.space_group_name_H-M   'P 1'
#
loop_
_entity.id
_entity.type
_entity.pdbx_description
1 polymer ?
#
loop_
_entity_poly.entity_id
_entity_poly.type
_entity_poly.pdbx_seq_one_letter_code
_entity_poly.pdbx_strand_id
1 'polypeptide(L)'
;EGGKPLEAERVTGEDPYHTLAYDYAQFTAKGKYGEGSATGRTGHLFRAKTRTAILPVTVKVTDGFGRTYVGSISRPHPYDLDMEGRQRDGVLN
;
A
#
# COMPACT_ATOMS: atom_id res chain seq x y z
N GLU A 1 6.00 0.71 -15.26
CA GLU A 1 4.68 0.78 -15.93
C GLU A 1 4.80 0.19 -17.33
N GLY A 2 3.96 -0.79 -17.68
CA GLY A 2 4.00 -1.40 -19.03
C GLY A 2 5.39 -1.90 -19.45
N GLY A 3 6.11 -2.56 -18.53
CA GLY A 3 7.49 -3.04 -18.75
C GLY A 3 8.59 -1.99 -18.64
N LYS A 4 8.26 -0.70 -18.53
CA LYS A 4 9.26 0.38 -18.36
C LYS A 4 9.56 0.64 -16.88
N PRO A 5 10.84 0.80 -16.49
CA PRO A 5 11.20 1.20 -15.14
C PRO A 5 10.55 2.52 -14.73
N LEU A 6 10.22 2.64 -13.45
CA LEU A 6 9.79 3.88 -12.84
C LEU A 6 10.78 4.22 -11.73
N GLU A 7 11.09 5.50 -11.56
CA GLU A 7 11.83 5.93 -10.38
C GLU A 7 10.91 5.85 -9.16
N ALA A 8 11.34 5.06 -8.18
CA ALA A 8 10.64 4.86 -6.92
C ALA A 8 11.40 5.59 -5.81
N GLU A 9 10.69 6.41 -5.06
CA GLU A 9 11.18 7.13 -3.91
C GLU A 9 10.57 6.53 -2.64
N ARG A 10 11.41 6.25 -1.64
CA ARG A 10 10.93 5.85 -0.31
C ARG A 10 10.39 7.09 0.42
N VAL A 11 9.16 7.00 0.91
CA VAL A 11 8.48 8.08 1.62
C VAL A 11 8.01 7.62 3.00
N THR A 12 7.76 8.59 3.89
CA THR A 12 7.26 8.32 5.24
C THR A 12 5.89 8.96 5.41
N GLY A 13 4.89 8.16 5.77
CA GLY A 13 3.50 8.59 5.90
C GLY A 13 2.69 7.62 6.74
N GLU A 14 1.43 7.94 6.99
CA GLU A 14 0.48 7.00 7.59
C GLU A 14 0.09 5.95 6.57
N ASP A 15 -0.07 4.71 7.02
CA ASP A 15 -0.50 3.61 6.16
C ASP A 15 -1.99 3.78 5.83
N PRO A 16 -2.38 3.98 4.55
CA PRO A 16 -3.77 4.14 4.16
C PRO A 16 -4.65 2.98 4.60
N TYR A 17 -4.11 1.76 4.64
CA TYR A 17 -4.83 0.57 5.09
C TYR A 17 -5.15 0.67 6.59
N HIS A 18 -4.15 0.97 7.42
CA HIS A 18 -4.36 1.09 8.87
C HIS A 18 -5.30 2.26 9.19
N THR A 19 -5.18 3.38 8.49
CA THR A 19 -6.09 4.52 8.62
C THR A 19 -7.54 4.12 8.31
N LEU A 20 -7.77 3.37 7.22
CA LEU A 20 -9.10 2.92 6.83
C LEU A 20 -9.66 1.88 7.83
N ALA A 21 -8.84 0.92 8.26
CA ALA A 21 -9.26 -0.19 9.10
C ALA A 21 -9.47 0.18 10.57
N TYR A 22 -8.65 1.08 11.11
CA TYR A 22 -8.67 1.44 12.53
C TYR A 22 -9.19 2.85 12.78
N ASP A 23 -8.56 3.87 12.20
CA ASP A 23 -8.87 5.26 12.56
C ASP A 23 -10.29 5.63 12.14
N TYR A 24 -10.65 5.31 10.89
CA TYR A 24 -11.98 5.59 10.38
C TYR A 24 -13.07 4.81 11.13
N ALA A 25 -12.86 3.51 11.37
CA ALA A 25 -13.79 2.67 12.11
C ALA A 25 -13.98 3.16 13.57
N GLN A 26 -12.90 3.58 14.24
CA GLN A 26 -13.01 4.11 15.60
C GLN A 26 -13.68 5.48 15.65
N PHE A 27 -13.34 6.38 14.71
CA PHE A 27 -13.94 7.70 14.65
C PHE A 27 -15.44 7.62 14.38
N THR A 28 -15.87 6.77 13.44
CA THR A 28 -17.30 6.56 13.16
C THR A 28 -18.06 5.96 14.34
N ALA A 29 -17.43 5.08 15.13
CA ALA A 29 -18.07 4.46 16.30
C ALA A 29 -18.09 5.34 17.56
N LYS A 30 -17.06 6.18 17.78
CA LYS A 30 -16.82 6.87 19.06
C LYS A 30 -16.67 8.39 18.96
N GLY A 31 -16.66 8.95 17.75
CA GLY A 31 -16.44 10.38 17.49
C GLY A 31 -15.03 10.88 17.79
N LYS A 32 -14.08 9.98 18.10
CA LYS A 32 -12.68 10.30 18.37
C LYS A 32 -11.75 9.19 17.89
N TYR A 33 -10.51 9.57 17.58
CA TYR A 33 -9.44 8.62 17.29
C TYR A 33 -9.03 7.85 18.56
N GLY A 34 -8.48 6.65 18.38
CA GLY A 34 -7.98 5.84 19.49
C GLY A 34 -6.72 6.46 20.09
N GLU A 35 -6.79 6.91 21.34
CA GLU A 35 -5.62 7.37 22.09
C GLU A 35 -4.59 6.22 22.20
N GLY A 36 -3.39 6.43 21.66
CA GLY A 36 -2.31 5.43 21.65
C GLY A 36 -2.47 4.30 20.62
N SER A 37 -3.58 4.22 19.88
CA SER A 37 -3.82 3.21 18.83
C SER A 37 -4.09 3.82 17.45
N ALA A 38 -3.90 5.14 17.30
CA ALA A 38 -4.03 5.82 16.03
C ALA A 38 -2.94 5.39 15.05
N THR A 39 -3.19 5.54 13.73
CA THR A 39 -2.19 5.21 12.71
C THR A 39 -0.89 5.99 12.92
N GLY A 40 0.20 5.26 13.08
CA GLY A 40 1.54 5.83 13.15
C GLY A 40 2.14 6.05 11.76
N ARG A 41 3.18 6.89 11.70
CA ARG A 41 3.98 7.06 10.47
C ARG A 41 4.87 5.84 10.25
N THR A 42 4.76 5.23 9.07
CA THR A 42 5.64 4.15 8.60
C THR A 42 6.60 4.65 7.53
N GLY A 43 7.83 4.12 7.56
CA GLY A 43 8.83 4.35 6.52
C GLY A 43 8.81 3.30 5.41
N HIS A 44 7.81 2.43 5.35
CA HIS A 44 7.72 1.35 4.36
C HIS A 44 6.85 1.69 3.15
N LEU A 45 6.70 2.99 2.86
CA LEU A 45 5.94 3.47 1.71
C LEU A 45 6.86 3.86 0.57
N PHE A 46 6.40 3.61 -0.64
CA PHE A 46 7.11 3.93 -1.88
C PHE A 46 6.20 4.70 -2.83
N ARG A 47 6.74 5.75 -3.44
CA ARG A 47 6.04 6.59 -4.41
C ARG A 47 6.75 6.52 -5.75
N ALA A 48 5.98 6.34 -6.82
CA ALA A 48 6.47 6.42 -8.20
C ALA A 48 5.48 7.19 -9.06
N LYS A 49 5.98 8.01 -9.99
CA LYS A 49 5.13 8.75 -10.93
C LYS A 49 4.95 7.96 -12.22
N THR A 50 3.72 7.60 -12.54
CA THR A 50 3.34 6.90 -13.77
C THR A 50 2.97 7.89 -14.88
N ARG A 51 3.02 7.46 -16.15
CA ARG A 51 2.57 8.28 -17.28
C ARG A 51 1.07 8.22 -17.47
N THR A 52 0.42 7.12 -17.11
CA THR A 52 -1.04 6.96 -17.22
C THR A 52 -1.66 6.69 -15.84
N ALA A 53 -2.98 6.87 -15.73
CA ALA A 53 -3.71 6.57 -14.49
C ALA A 53 -4.10 5.09 -14.35
N ILE A 54 -4.21 4.36 -15.46
CA ILE A 54 -4.89 3.05 -15.51
C ILE A 54 -3.97 1.86 -15.82
N LEU A 55 -2.79 2.07 -16.42
CA LEU A 55 -1.93 0.94 -16.78
C LEU A 55 -1.37 0.25 -15.53
N PRO A 56 -1.30 -1.08 -15.48
CA PRO A 56 -0.74 -1.77 -14.32
C PRO A 56 0.74 -1.47 -14.12
N VAL A 57 1.17 -1.59 -12.86
CA VAL A 57 2.57 -1.45 -12.46
C VAL A 57 3.06 -2.76 -11.86
N THR A 58 4.19 -3.25 -12.36
CA THR A 58 4.91 -4.38 -11.74
C THR A 58 5.78 -3.83 -10.62
N VAL A 59 5.63 -4.40 -9.44
CA VAL A 59 6.44 -4.11 -8.26
C VAL A 59 7.36 -5.30 -8.02
N LYS A 60 8.62 -5.00 -7.76
CA LYS A 60 9.64 -5.99 -7.39
C LYS A 60 10.30 -5.51 -6.11
N VAL A 61 10.26 -6.32 -5.07
CA VAL A 61 10.89 -6.03 -3.78
C VAL A 61 11.91 -7.13 -3.49
N THR A 62 13.13 -6.74 -3.14
CA THR A 62 14.15 -7.68 -2.65
C THR A 62 14.36 -7.42 -1.17
N ASP A 63 14.21 -8.45 -0.34
CA ASP A 63 14.39 -8.35 1.10
C ASP A 63 15.87 -8.41 1.50
N GLY A 64 16.15 -8.20 2.80
CA GLY A 64 17.51 -8.25 3.35
C GLY A 64 18.18 -9.62 3.31
N PHE A 65 17.41 -10.69 3.07
CA PHE A 65 17.91 -12.06 2.88
C PHE A 65 18.15 -12.40 1.41
N GLY A 66 17.93 -11.44 0.50
CA GLY A 66 18.10 -11.61 -0.94
C GLY A 66 16.91 -12.28 -1.64
N ARG A 67 15.81 -12.56 -0.92
CA ARG A 67 14.60 -13.09 -1.56
C ARG A 67 13.91 -11.97 -2.32
N THR A 68 13.47 -12.30 -3.51
CA THR A 68 12.84 -11.35 -4.42
C THR A 68 11.40 -11.75 -4.60
N TYR A 69 10.51 -10.79 -4.40
CA TYR A 69 9.08 -10.96 -4.56
C TYR A 69 8.62 -10.06 -5.72
N VAL A 70 7.83 -10.60 -6.66
CA VAL A 70 7.36 -9.87 -7.85
C VAL A 70 5.85 -9.98 -8.00
N GLY A 71 5.17 -8.83 -8.10
CA GLY A 71 3.72 -8.72 -8.15
C GLY A 71 3.27 -7.60 -9.08
N SER A 72 2.02 -7.65 -9.51
CA SER A 72 1.44 -6.66 -10.43
C SER A 72 0.24 -6.00 -9.79
N ILE A 73 0.20 -4.67 -9.81
CA ILE A 73 -0.89 -3.88 -9.25
C ILE A 73 -1.69 -3.26 -10.40
N SER A 74 -2.96 -3.66 -10.52
CA SER A 74 -3.94 -3.01 -11.40
C SER A 74 -4.37 -1.65 -10.84
N ARG A 75 -4.58 -0.66 -11.71
CA ARG A 75 -4.95 0.70 -11.29
C ARG A 75 -6.28 1.16 -11.90
N PRO A 76 -7.10 1.93 -11.16
CA PRO A 76 -6.94 2.27 -9.74
C PRO A 76 -7.06 1.04 -8.82
N HIS A 77 -6.21 0.97 -7.80
CA HIS A 77 -6.22 -0.16 -6.86
C HIS A 77 -7.12 0.20 -5.68
N PRO A 78 -8.22 -0.54 -5.43
CA PRO A 78 -9.08 -0.28 -4.29
C PRO A 78 -8.40 -0.74 -3.00
N TYR A 79 -8.48 0.08 -1.95
CA TYR A 79 -8.23 -0.37 -0.59
C TYR A 79 -9.55 -0.94 -0.03
N ASP A 80 -9.47 -2.08 0.62
CA ASP A 80 -10.61 -2.75 1.26
C ASP A 80 -10.18 -3.25 2.64
N LEU A 81 -11.14 -3.54 3.52
CA LEU A 81 -10.92 -4.06 4.87
C LEU A 81 -10.64 -5.57 4.89
N ASP A 82 -10.82 -6.24 3.75
CA ASP A 82 -10.44 -7.63 3.56
C ASP A 82 -8.92 -7.75 3.37
N MET A 83 -8.22 -8.07 4.48
CA MET A 83 -6.76 -8.26 4.53
C MET A 83 -6.27 -9.34 3.57
N GLU A 84 -7.05 -10.40 3.33
CA GLU A 84 -6.57 -11.58 2.62
C GLU A 84 -7.06 -11.66 1.18
N GLY A 85 -8.26 -11.14 0.88
CA GLY A 85 -8.91 -11.36 -0.41
C GLY A 85 -8.29 -10.61 -1.58
N ARG A 86 -7.81 -9.36 -1.40
CA ARG A 86 -7.37 -8.51 -2.52
C ARG A 86 -5.89 -8.10 -2.52
N GLN A 87 -5.22 -8.17 -1.38
CA GLN A 87 -3.74 -8.08 -1.37
C GLN A 87 -3.12 -9.31 -2.07
N ARG A 88 -3.88 -10.40 -2.19
CA ARG A 88 -3.47 -11.58 -2.95
C ARG A 88 -3.44 -11.39 -4.47
N ASP A 89 -4.28 -10.52 -5.01
CA ASP A 89 -4.25 -10.19 -6.45
C ASP A 89 -3.03 -9.33 -6.83
N GLY A 90 -2.34 -8.79 -5.82
CA GLY A 90 -1.01 -8.18 -5.93
C GLY A 90 0.10 -9.06 -5.35
N VAL A 91 -0.12 -10.37 -5.12
CA VAL A 91 0.89 -11.26 -4.50
C VAL A 91 2.20 -11.14 -5.26
N LEU A 92 3.16 -10.60 -4.54
CA LEU A 92 4.55 -10.74 -4.88
C LEU A 92 4.94 -12.20 -4.59
N ASN A 93 4.96 -13.06 -5.60
CA ASN A 93 5.49 -14.43 -5.48
C ASN A 93 7.00 -14.38 -5.30
#